data_AF-A0A2U3KUH9-F1
#
_entry.id   AF-A0A2U3KUH9-F1
#
_cell.length_a   1.000
_cell.length_b   1.000
_cell.length_c   1.000
_cell.angle_alpha   90.00
_cell.angle_beta   90.00
_cell.angle_gamma   90.00
#
_symmetry.space_group_name_H-M   'P 1'
#
loop_
_entity.id
_entity.type
_entity.pdbx_description
1 polymer ?
#
loop_
_entity_poly.entity_id
_entity_poly.type
_entity_poly.pdbx_seq_one_letter_code
_entity_poly.pdbx_strand_id
1 'polypeptide(L)'
;MRERGFRGVGLDFSREAAAIAWRRHQAPAVCAMLEHAPFRAQSLAGVTMFHVLEHLYDPRAYLRSAYELLAPGGRLVVQVPNAASWQFRLLGRAWNGVDVPRHLFDFRGRDVEKLLESCGFAVVRRKYFSLRDNPAGLASSVAPWLDPMARRVRRVREGSGARLAKDLAYFALVLAALPFTAAEAAFRAGSTVMIEARRP
;
A
#
# COMPACT_ATOMS: atom_id res chain seq x y z
N MET A 1 -3.88 8.99 -11.81
CA MET A 1 -4.58 8.28 -12.91
C MET A 1 -5.47 9.23 -13.70
N ARG A 2 -6.51 9.85 -13.09
CA ARG A 2 -7.41 10.78 -13.79
C ARG A 2 -6.73 12.00 -14.41
N GLU A 3 -5.83 12.65 -13.65
CA GLU A 3 -5.02 13.77 -14.16
C GLU A 3 -4.12 13.38 -15.35
N ARG A 4 -3.84 12.08 -15.50
CA ARG A 4 -3.10 11.51 -16.63
C ARG A 4 -4.03 10.96 -17.73
N GLY A 5 -5.31 11.32 -17.72
CA GLY A 5 -6.30 10.92 -18.72
C GLY A 5 -6.94 9.55 -18.54
N PHE A 6 -6.57 8.77 -17.51
CA PHE A 6 -7.16 7.46 -17.29
C PHE A 6 -8.56 7.56 -16.66
N ARG A 7 -9.51 6.78 -17.21
CA ARG A 7 -10.78 6.50 -16.54
C ARG A 7 -10.53 5.50 -15.43
N GLY A 8 -10.88 5.85 -14.21
CA GLY A 8 -10.65 5.02 -13.03
C GLY A 8 -11.78 5.18 -12.03
N VAL A 9 -12.05 4.09 -11.32
CA VAL A 9 -13.04 3.99 -10.27
C VAL A 9 -12.37 3.32 -9.06
N GLY A 10 -12.55 3.92 -7.88
CA GLY A 10 -12.13 3.32 -6.62
C GLY A 10 -13.11 2.22 -6.19
N LEU A 11 -12.64 1.30 -5.37
CA LEU A 11 -13.47 0.28 -4.75
C LEU A 11 -13.02 0.14 -3.30
N ASP A 12 -13.97 0.19 -2.38
CA ASP A 12 -13.74 0.07 -0.95
C ASP A 12 -14.97 -0.58 -0.30
N PHE A 13 -14.80 -1.46 0.68
CA PHE A 13 -15.94 -2.04 1.40
C PHE A 13 -16.58 -1.05 2.37
N SER A 14 -15.85 0.01 2.75
CA SER A 14 -16.34 1.09 3.59
C SER A 14 -17.11 2.11 2.77
N ARG A 15 -18.42 2.19 3.06
CA ARG A 15 -19.29 3.25 2.52
C ARG A 15 -18.77 4.65 2.84
N GLU A 16 -18.16 4.83 4.02
CA GLU A 16 -17.59 6.11 4.42
C GLU A 16 -16.38 6.47 3.56
N ALA A 17 -15.47 5.52 3.32
CA ALA A 17 -14.30 5.74 2.47
C ALA A 17 -14.70 6.10 1.03
N ALA A 18 -15.65 5.37 0.45
CA ALA A 18 -16.21 5.69 -0.87
C ALA A 18 -16.86 7.09 -0.90
N ALA A 19 -17.60 7.46 0.14
CA ALA A 19 -18.20 8.79 0.26
C ALA A 19 -17.16 9.91 0.42
N ILE A 20 -16.05 9.66 1.12
CA ILE A 20 -14.94 10.62 1.25
C ILE A 20 -14.23 10.80 -0.09
N ALA A 21 -13.98 9.72 -0.83
CA ALA A 21 -13.36 9.77 -2.16
C ALA A 21 -14.15 10.69 -3.11
N TRP A 22 -15.48 10.58 -3.09
CA TRP A 22 -16.35 11.48 -3.85
C TRP A 22 -16.31 12.91 -3.30
N ARG A 23 -16.66 13.11 -2.02
CA ARG A 23 -16.85 14.46 -1.45
C ARG A 23 -15.58 15.32 -1.48
N ARG A 24 -14.41 14.72 -1.23
CA ARG A 24 -13.14 15.47 -1.12
C ARG A 24 -12.33 15.51 -2.40
N HIS A 25 -12.41 14.48 -3.23
CA HIS A 25 -11.53 14.32 -4.38
C HIS A 25 -12.28 14.19 -5.70
N GLN A 26 -13.62 14.24 -5.68
CA GLN A 26 -14.48 14.05 -6.85
C GLN A 26 -14.11 12.76 -7.61
N ALA A 27 -13.62 11.75 -6.88
CA ALA A 27 -13.14 10.50 -7.43
C ALA A 27 -14.29 9.48 -7.37
N PRO A 28 -14.73 8.92 -8.51
CA PRO A 28 -15.75 7.88 -8.51
C PRO A 28 -15.27 6.69 -7.68
N ALA A 29 -16.12 6.19 -6.79
CA ALA A 29 -15.83 5.01 -5.98
C ALA A 29 -17.09 4.17 -5.77
N VAL A 30 -16.93 2.86 -5.76
CA VAL A 30 -18.00 1.89 -5.50
C VAL A 30 -17.78 1.29 -4.11
N CYS A 31 -18.86 1.25 -3.32
CA CYS A 31 -18.86 0.54 -2.04
C CYS A 31 -19.10 -0.96 -2.29
N ALA A 32 -18.02 -1.74 -2.41
CA ALA A 32 -18.09 -3.17 -2.66
C ALA A 32 -16.77 -3.85 -2.28
N MET A 33 -16.83 -5.18 -2.17
CA MET A 33 -15.67 -6.06 -2.25
C MET A 33 -15.44 -6.43 -3.72
N LEU A 34 -14.20 -6.74 -4.11
CA LEU A 34 -13.88 -7.00 -5.52
C LEU A 34 -14.63 -8.22 -6.08
N GLU A 35 -14.86 -9.21 -5.22
CA GLU A 35 -15.63 -10.42 -5.49
C GLU A 35 -17.08 -10.14 -5.90
N HIS A 36 -17.62 -8.98 -5.50
CA HIS A 36 -18.98 -8.54 -5.81
C HIS A 36 -18.99 -7.19 -6.55
N ALA A 37 -17.87 -6.84 -7.19
CA ALA A 37 -17.75 -5.57 -7.87
C ALA A 37 -18.67 -5.53 -9.11
N PRO A 38 -19.35 -4.40 -9.39
CA PRO A 38 -20.26 -4.26 -10.52
C PRO A 38 -19.51 -4.00 -11.84
N PHE A 39 -18.43 -4.74 -12.08
CA PHE A 39 -17.62 -4.64 -13.28
C PHE A 39 -17.83 -5.88 -14.15
N ARG A 40 -17.90 -5.69 -15.46
CA ARG A 40 -17.98 -6.80 -16.41
C ARG A 40 -16.68 -7.58 -16.37
N ALA A 41 -16.75 -8.91 -16.44
CA ALA A 41 -15.56 -9.74 -16.63
C ALA A 41 -14.76 -9.29 -17.86
N GLN A 42 -13.45 -9.36 -17.77
CA GLN A 42 -12.52 -9.02 -18.85
C GLN A 42 -12.70 -7.62 -19.42
N SER A 43 -13.00 -6.63 -18.57
CA SER A 43 -13.25 -5.25 -18.99
C SER A 43 -12.23 -4.24 -18.48
N LEU A 44 -11.44 -4.60 -17.47
CA LEU A 44 -10.47 -3.69 -16.86
C LEU A 44 -9.10 -3.82 -17.53
N ALA A 45 -8.52 -2.70 -17.97
CA ALA A 45 -7.14 -2.69 -18.46
C ALA A 45 -6.12 -2.79 -17.32
N GLY A 46 -6.51 -2.37 -16.11
CA GLY A 46 -5.65 -2.46 -14.94
C GLY A 46 -6.38 -2.42 -13.62
N VAL A 47 -5.79 -3.06 -12.61
CA VAL A 47 -6.23 -3.07 -11.21
C VAL A 47 -5.03 -2.72 -10.34
N THR A 48 -5.23 -1.89 -9.33
CA THR A 48 -4.17 -1.52 -8.37
C THR A 48 -4.66 -1.80 -6.95
N MET A 49 -3.83 -2.46 -6.15
CA MET A 49 -4.09 -2.80 -4.75
C MET A 49 -2.91 -2.31 -3.91
N PHE A 50 -3.07 -1.18 -3.23
CA PHE A 50 -2.03 -0.62 -2.35
C PHE A 50 -2.46 -0.82 -0.90
N HIS A 51 -1.76 -1.69 -0.19
CA HIS A 51 -2.07 -2.06 1.19
C HIS A 51 -3.50 -2.60 1.36
N VAL A 52 -3.79 -3.66 0.61
CA VAL A 52 -5.11 -4.31 0.62
C VAL A 52 -4.96 -5.75 1.04
N LEU A 53 -4.07 -6.51 0.38
CA LEU A 53 -3.99 -7.96 0.55
C LEU A 53 -3.72 -8.39 1.98
N GLU A 54 -2.92 -7.64 2.72
CA GLU A 54 -2.56 -7.94 4.11
C GLU A 54 -3.74 -7.82 5.09
N HIS A 55 -4.82 -7.16 4.67
CA HIS A 55 -6.06 -6.99 5.45
C HIS A 55 -7.15 -7.99 5.11
N LEU A 56 -6.99 -8.79 4.04
CA LEU A 56 -8.02 -9.70 3.55
C LEU A 56 -7.94 -11.05 4.27
N TYR A 57 -9.08 -11.65 4.60
CA TYR A 57 -9.14 -13.02 5.12
C TYR A 57 -8.78 -14.06 4.05
N ASP A 58 -9.22 -13.84 2.79
CA ASP A 58 -8.89 -14.69 1.64
C ASP A 58 -8.29 -13.86 0.49
N PRO A 59 -6.99 -13.53 0.55
CA PRO A 59 -6.33 -12.76 -0.50
C PRO A 59 -6.27 -13.54 -1.83
N ARG A 60 -6.39 -14.88 -1.82
CA ARG A 60 -6.44 -15.69 -3.05
C ARG A 60 -7.75 -15.45 -3.79
N ALA A 61 -8.89 -15.51 -3.11
CA ALA A 61 -10.20 -15.25 -3.72
C ALA A 61 -10.23 -13.85 -4.36
N TYR A 62 -9.76 -12.84 -3.63
CA TYR A 62 -9.72 -11.46 -4.11
C TYR A 62 -8.85 -11.30 -5.38
N LEU A 63 -7.70 -11.97 -5.42
CA LEU A 63 -6.83 -11.96 -6.61
C LEU A 63 -7.45 -12.71 -7.79
N ARG A 64 -8.20 -13.80 -7.57
CA ARG A 64 -8.95 -14.47 -8.65
C ARG A 64 -10.03 -13.56 -9.23
N SER A 65 -10.77 -12.84 -8.40
CA SER A 65 -11.74 -11.84 -8.91
C SER A 65 -11.05 -10.73 -9.70
N ALA A 66 -9.88 -10.27 -9.27
CA ALA A 66 -9.08 -9.33 -10.06
C ALA A 66 -8.69 -9.92 -11.43
N TYR A 67 -8.30 -11.19 -11.46
CA TYR A 67 -7.96 -11.90 -12.69
C TYR A 67 -9.15 -12.00 -13.65
N GLU A 68 -10.33 -12.34 -13.15
CA GLU A 68 -11.56 -12.44 -13.95
C GLU A 68 -12.01 -11.11 -14.55
N LEU A 69 -11.84 -10.02 -13.79
CA LEU A 69 -12.23 -8.67 -14.22
C LEU A 69 -11.25 -8.03 -15.20
N LEU A 70 -9.95 -8.37 -15.11
CA LEU A 70 -8.92 -7.85 -16.02
C LEU A 70 -9.12 -8.39 -17.43
N ALA A 71 -8.99 -7.55 -18.46
CA ALA A 71 -8.92 -7.97 -19.85
C ALA A 71 -7.65 -8.81 -20.11
N PRO A 72 -7.59 -9.63 -21.19
CA PRO A 72 -6.34 -10.25 -21.64
C PRO A 72 -5.24 -9.20 -21.83
N GLY A 73 -4.04 -9.46 -21.31
CA GLY A 73 -2.94 -8.49 -21.27
C GLY A 73 -3.06 -7.39 -20.22
N GLY A 74 -4.17 -7.35 -19.46
CA GLY A 74 -4.40 -6.40 -18.38
C GLY A 74 -3.40 -6.53 -17.24
N ARG A 75 -3.18 -5.42 -16.51
CA ARG A 75 -2.13 -5.32 -15.48
C ARG A 75 -2.69 -5.27 -14.07
N LEU A 76 -2.07 -6.00 -13.17
CA LEU A 76 -2.30 -5.89 -11.73
C LEU A 76 -1.05 -5.28 -11.08
N VAL A 77 -1.23 -4.27 -10.24
CA VAL A 77 -0.17 -3.74 -9.37
C VAL A 77 -0.57 -3.96 -7.93
N VAL A 78 0.21 -4.75 -7.20
CA VAL A 78 0.03 -4.99 -5.76
C VAL A 78 1.17 -4.35 -5.01
N GLN A 79 0.89 -3.68 -3.90
CA GLN A 79 1.90 -3.24 -2.94
C GLN A 79 1.49 -3.65 -1.53
N VAL A 80 2.43 -4.28 -0.80
CA VAL A 80 2.26 -4.68 0.59
C VAL A 80 3.52 -4.35 1.40
N PRO A 81 3.44 -4.32 2.74
CA PRO A 81 4.60 -4.38 3.62
C PRO A 81 5.41 -5.64 3.33
N ASN A 82 6.73 -5.54 3.45
CA ASN A 82 7.64 -6.66 3.22
C ASN A 82 8.29 -7.08 4.54
N ALA A 83 7.84 -8.20 5.09
CA ALA A 83 8.38 -8.81 6.32
C ALA A 83 9.81 -9.35 6.15
N ALA A 84 10.35 -9.40 4.93
CA ALA A 84 11.77 -9.72 4.68
C ALA A 84 12.69 -8.47 4.73
N SER A 85 12.15 -7.29 5.06
CA SER A 85 12.89 -6.03 5.02
C SER A 85 13.93 -5.89 6.11
N TRP A 86 14.92 -5.02 5.89
CA TRP A 86 15.87 -4.65 6.94
C TRP A 86 15.18 -3.95 8.10
N GLN A 87 14.15 -3.13 7.85
CA GLN A 87 13.40 -2.44 8.90
C GLN A 87 12.71 -3.42 9.85
N PHE A 88 12.04 -4.46 9.33
CA PHE A 88 11.48 -5.51 10.17
C PHE A 88 12.55 -6.26 10.95
N ARG A 89 13.70 -6.58 10.33
CA ARG A 89 14.80 -7.27 11.00
C ARG A 89 15.42 -6.45 12.14
N LEU A 90 15.47 -5.12 12.00
CA LEU A 90 16.07 -4.22 12.99
C LEU A 90 15.09 -3.84 14.11
N LEU A 91 13.82 -3.58 13.76
CA LEU A 91 12.82 -3.03 14.68
C LEU A 91 11.82 -4.06 15.20
N GLY A 92 11.73 -5.23 14.55
CA GLY A 92 10.78 -6.29 14.90
C GLY A 92 9.36 -5.77 15.04
N ARG A 93 8.76 -5.95 16.21
CA ARG A 93 7.38 -5.51 16.54
C ARG A 93 7.21 -3.98 16.57
N ALA A 94 8.29 -3.21 16.68
CA ALA A 94 8.23 -1.75 16.65
C ALA A 94 8.23 -1.19 15.22
N TRP A 95 8.42 -2.02 14.20
CA TRP A 95 8.28 -1.60 12.81
C TRP A 95 6.81 -1.30 12.50
N ASN A 96 6.54 -0.14 11.88
CA ASN A 96 5.18 0.30 11.56
C ASN A 96 4.44 -0.62 10.57
N GLY A 97 5.15 -1.50 9.85
CA GLY A 97 4.54 -2.51 8.99
C GLY A 97 3.89 -3.66 9.75
N VAL A 98 4.24 -3.87 11.03
CA VAL A 98 3.52 -4.78 11.94
C VAL A 98 2.36 -4.03 12.56
N ASP A 99 1.16 -4.31 12.07
CA ASP A 99 -0.03 -3.52 12.39
C ASP A 99 -1.21 -4.42 12.79
N VAL A 100 -0.98 -5.22 13.81
CA VAL A 100 -2.00 -6.11 14.40
C VAL A 100 -3.04 -5.26 15.16
N PRO A 101 -4.34 -5.57 15.06
CA PRO A 101 -4.96 -6.72 14.38
C PRO A 101 -5.38 -6.46 12.93
N ARG A 102 -4.96 -5.35 12.32
CA ARG A 102 -5.40 -4.96 10.97
C ARG A 102 -4.67 -5.75 9.89
N HIS A 103 -3.37 -6.00 10.04
CA HIS A 103 -2.61 -6.89 9.16
C HIS A 103 -2.79 -8.32 9.65
N LEU A 104 -3.49 -9.13 8.86
CA LEU A 104 -3.67 -10.57 9.07
C LEU A 104 -2.48 -11.36 8.53
N PHE A 105 -1.75 -10.80 7.57
CA PHE A 105 -0.61 -11.42 6.90
C PHE A 105 0.60 -10.50 6.83
N ASP A 106 1.73 -10.96 7.38
CA ASP A 106 3.04 -10.33 7.21
C ASP A 106 3.75 -10.91 5.98
N PHE A 107 3.38 -10.42 4.79
CA PHE A 107 3.91 -10.93 3.53
C PHE A 107 5.41 -10.68 3.35
N ARG A 108 6.12 -11.66 2.78
CA ARG A 108 7.40 -11.42 2.10
C ARG A 108 7.14 -11.34 0.59
N GLY A 109 8.01 -10.67 -0.16
CA GLY A 109 7.86 -10.55 -1.63
C GLY A 109 7.63 -11.90 -2.35
N ARG A 110 8.32 -12.96 -1.92
CA ARG A 110 8.15 -14.32 -2.46
C ARG A 110 6.78 -14.94 -2.19
N ASP A 111 6.12 -14.55 -1.10
CA ASP A 111 4.81 -15.09 -0.74
C ASP A 111 3.73 -14.48 -1.66
N VAL A 112 3.83 -13.17 -1.92
CA VAL A 112 2.96 -12.45 -2.86
C VAL A 112 3.14 -12.98 -4.28
N GLU A 113 4.39 -13.19 -4.71
CA GLU A 113 4.71 -13.72 -6.03
C GLU A 113 4.07 -15.10 -6.27
N LYS A 114 4.28 -16.05 -5.34
CA LYS A 114 3.64 -17.37 -5.40
C LYS A 114 2.12 -17.29 -5.40
N LEU A 115 1.57 -16.38 -4.60
CA LEU A 115 0.13 -16.18 -4.54
C LEU A 115 -0.43 -15.69 -5.89
N LEU A 116 0.22 -14.70 -6.50
CA LEU A 116 -0.13 -14.17 -7.82
C LEU A 116 -0.04 -15.25 -8.92
N GLU A 117 1.07 -15.98 -8.97
CA GLU A 117 1.28 -17.07 -9.93
C GLU A 117 0.21 -18.16 -9.80
N SER A 118 -0.11 -18.53 -8.56
CA SER A 118 -1.17 -19.52 -8.29
C SER A 118 -2.59 -19.03 -8.63
N CYS A 119 -2.76 -17.74 -8.93
CA CYS A 119 -4.00 -17.16 -9.45
C CYS A 119 -3.96 -16.93 -10.97
N GLY A 120 -2.92 -17.40 -11.67
CA GLY A 120 -2.78 -17.31 -13.12
C GLY A 120 -2.08 -16.05 -13.62
N PHE A 121 -1.61 -15.17 -12.73
CA PHE A 121 -0.85 -13.99 -13.13
C PHE A 121 0.60 -14.33 -13.46
N ALA A 122 1.17 -13.64 -14.44
CA ALA A 122 2.61 -13.67 -14.70
C ALA A 122 3.27 -12.40 -14.13
N VAL A 123 4.22 -12.56 -13.21
CA VAL A 123 4.93 -11.43 -12.60
C VAL A 123 5.89 -10.80 -13.60
N VAL A 124 5.80 -9.48 -13.78
CA VAL A 124 6.63 -8.75 -14.76
C VAL A 124 7.67 -7.84 -14.12
N ARG A 125 7.40 -7.30 -12.93
CA ARG A 125 8.28 -6.34 -12.27
C ARG A 125 8.12 -6.39 -10.76
N ARG A 126 9.24 -6.15 -10.06
CA ARG A 126 9.32 -6.07 -8.60
C ARG A 126 10.02 -4.76 -8.25
N LYS A 127 9.48 -4.00 -7.30
CA LYS A 127 10.05 -2.75 -6.79
C LYS A 127 10.01 -2.77 -5.27
N TYR A 128 11.11 -2.36 -4.64
CA TYR A 128 11.29 -2.41 -3.18
C TYR A 128 11.38 -1.02 -2.54
N PHE A 129 10.94 0.03 -3.24
CA PHE A 129 11.06 1.41 -2.79
C PHE A 129 9.78 2.22 -3.02
N SER A 130 9.35 2.91 -1.97
CA SER A 130 8.31 3.90 -1.89
C SER A 130 8.76 4.97 -0.89
N LEU A 131 8.66 6.25 -1.27
CA LEU A 131 8.99 7.35 -0.34
C LEU A 131 8.11 7.31 0.91
N ARG A 132 6.86 6.85 0.78
CA ARG A 132 5.93 6.75 1.90
C ARG A 132 6.29 5.58 2.83
N ASP A 133 6.58 4.42 2.25
CA ASP A 133 6.65 3.19 3.05
C ASP A 133 8.07 2.89 3.54
N ASN A 134 9.10 3.37 2.83
CA ASN A 134 10.49 3.17 3.23
C ASN A 134 11.00 4.29 4.16
N PRO A 135 11.37 5.50 3.71
CA PRO A 135 11.95 6.50 4.60
C PRO A 135 10.92 7.11 5.56
N ALA A 136 9.71 7.41 5.11
CA ALA A 136 8.65 7.88 6.01
C ALA A 136 8.14 6.78 6.94
N GLY A 137 8.08 5.53 6.48
CA GLY A 137 7.76 4.39 7.33
C GLY A 137 8.81 4.16 8.43
N LEU A 138 10.11 4.26 8.10
CA LEU A 138 11.19 4.17 9.07
C LEU A 138 11.12 5.32 10.09
N ALA A 139 10.96 6.56 9.63
CA ALA A 139 10.80 7.73 10.50
C ALA A 139 9.62 7.55 11.47
N SER A 140 8.50 7.02 10.98
CA SER A 140 7.30 6.74 11.78
C SER A 140 7.49 5.59 12.77
N SER A 141 8.34 4.61 12.44
CA SER A 141 8.67 3.50 13.34
C SER A 141 9.59 3.97 14.48
N VAL A 142 10.57 4.84 14.18
CA VAL A 142 11.54 5.34 15.15
C VAL A 142 10.98 6.47 16.02
N ALA A 143 10.18 7.37 15.44
CA ALA A 143 9.63 8.54 16.13
C ALA A 143 8.13 8.72 15.84
N PRO A 144 7.25 7.78 16.26
CA PRO A 144 5.81 7.83 15.97
C PRO A 144 5.10 9.07 16.52
N TRP A 145 5.65 9.73 17.55
CA TRP A 145 5.11 10.98 18.09
C TRP A 145 5.37 12.21 17.21
N LEU A 146 6.31 12.12 16.26
CA LEU A 146 6.55 13.18 15.27
C LEU A 146 5.65 13.04 14.04
N ASP A 147 5.20 11.81 13.74
CA ASP A 147 4.38 11.51 12.56
C ASP A 147 3.14 12.43 12.48
N PRO A 148 3.01 13.23 11.40
CA PRO A 148 1.92 14.18 11.27
C PRO A 148 0.53 13.52 11.20
N MET A 149 0.44 12.33 10.62
CA MET A 149 -0.84 11.61 10.51
C MET A 149 -1.26 11.03 11.85
N ALA A 150 -0.34 10.39 12.59
CA ALA A 150 -0.57 9.84 13.91
C ALA A 150 -1.01 10.95 14.89
N ARG A 151 -0.34 12.11 14.86
CA ARG A 151 -0.74 13.27 15.67
C ARG A 151 -2.14 13.79 15.32
N ARG A 152 -2.48 13.82 14.02
CA ARG A 152 -3.81 14.23 13.55
C ARG A 152 -4.90 13.26 13.98
N VAL A 153 -4.69 11.95 13.81
CA VAL A 153 -5.64 10.89 14.18
C VAL A 153 -5.87 10.90 15.69
N ARG A 154 -4.81 11.05 16.49
CA ARG A 154 -4.90 11.16 17.96
C ARG A 154 -5.40 12.52 18.46
N ARG A 155 -5.68 13.47 17.55
CA ARG A 155 -6.16 14.82 17.86
C ARG A 155 -5.29 15.54 18.89
N VAL A 156 -3.97 15.40 18.78
CA VAL A 156 -3.01 16.03 19.70
C VAL A 156 -3.17 17.55 19.63
N ARG A 157 -3.40 18.20 20.77
CA ARG A 157 -3.49 19.66 20.86
C ARG A 157 -2.08 20.25 20.93
N GLU A 158 -1.75 21.09 19.95
CA GLU A 158 -0.42 21.68 19.82
C GLU A 158 -0.56 23.11 19.31
N GLY A 159 0.24 24.03 19.86
CA GLY A 159 0.39 25.37 19.29
C GLY A 159 0.99 25.32 17.88
N SER A 160 0.75 26.36 17.07
CA SER A 160 1.23 26.44 15.68
C SER A 160 2.75 26.25 15.57
N GLY A 161 3.53 26.89 16.43
CA GLY A 161 5.00 26.76 16.45
C GLY A 161 5.47 25.34 16.80
N ALA A 162 4.87 24.71 17.81
CA ALA A 162 5.20 23.34 18.19
C ALA A 162 4.85 22.33 17.07
N ARG A 163 3.72 22.54 16.38
CA ARG A 163 3.33 21.72 15.24
C ARG A 163 4.35 21.83 14.11
N LEU A 164 4.72 23.05 13.72
CA LEU A 164 5.71 23.30 12.67
C LEU A 164 7.06 22.69 13.01
N ALA A 165 7.54 22.86 14.24
CA ALA A 165 8.80 22.28 14.69
C ALA A 165 8.80 20.74 14.58
N LYS A 166 7.70 20.08 14.98
CA LYS A 166 7.55 18.62 14.85
C LYS A 166 7.45 18.17 13.39
N ASP A 167 6.74 18.91 12.55
CA ASP A 167 6.65 18.63 11.11
C ASP A 167 8.03 18.72 10.43
N LEU A 168 8.81 19.76 10.76
CA LEU A 168 10.18 19.93 10.27
C LEU A 168 11.12 18.83 10.79
N ALA A 169 11.01 18.46 12.06
CA ALA A 169 11.80 17.38 12.65
C ALA A 169 11.48 16.03 12.00
N TYR A 170 10.19 15.73 11.76
CA TYR A 170 9.78 14.55 11.02
C TYR A 170 10.34 14.56 9.60
N PHE A 171 10.20 15.67 8.88
CA PHE A 171 10.72 15.80 7.53
C PHE A 171 12.25 15.60 7.45
N ALA A 172 13.00 16.17 8.39
CA ALA A 172 14.44 15.95 8.50
C ALA A 172 14.77 14.47 8.74
N LEU A 173 13.99 13.78 9.59
CA LEU A 173 14.16 12.34 9.84
C LEU A 173 13.88 11.51 8.58
N VAL A 174 12.85 11.85 7.79
CA VAL A 174 12.57 11.22 6.50
C VAL A 174 13.75 11.39 5.53
N LEU A 175 14.31 12.60 5.44
CA LEU A 175 15.48 12.86 4.58
C LEU A 175 16.71 12.06 5.05
N ALA A 176 16.95 12.01 6.36
CA ALA A 176 18.06 11.25 6.94
C ALA A 176 17.91 9.73 6.71
N ALA A 177 16.68 9.23 6.61
CA ALA A 177 16.40 7.82 6.30
C ALA A 177 16.62 7.44 4.82
N LEU A 178 16.75 8.40 3.90
CA LEU A 178 16.86 8.12 2.46
C LEU A 178 18.06 7.24 2.08
N PRO A 179 19.30 7.50 2.54
CA PRO A 179 20.44 6.67 2.14
C PRO A 179 20.30 5.22 2.59
N PHE A 180 19.86 5.00 3.84
CA PHE A 180 19.61 3.67 4.37
C PHE A 180 18.52 2.95 3.58
N THR A 181 17.39 3.61 3.33
CA THR A 181 16.25 3.00 2.64
C THR A 181 16.46 2.83 1.13
N ALA A 182 17.31 3.66 0.51
CA ALA A 182 17.75 3.44 -0.86
C ALA A 182 18.65 2.19 -0.94
N ALA A 183 19.60 2.04 0.00
CA ALA A 183 20.43 0.85 0.09
C ALA A 183 19.58 -0.40 0.35
N GLU A 184 18.67 -0.37 1.33
CA GLU A 184 17.80 -1.50 1.65
C GLU A 184 17.02 -1.97 0.40
N ALA A 185 16.51 -1.03 -0.40
CA ALA A 185 15.76 -1.34 -1.62
C ALA A 185 16.65 -1.89 -2.73
N ALA A 186 17.89 -1.40 -2.88
CA ALA A 186 18.87 -1.92 -3.83
C ALA A 186 19.20 -3.40 -3.55
N PHE A 187 19.25 -3.79 -2.28
CA PHE A 187 19.39 -5.17 -1.83
C PHE A 187 18.07 -5.98 -1.83
N ARG A 188 16.98 -5.43 -2.40
CA ARG A 188 15.64 -6.06 -2.43
C ARG A 188 15.07 -6.36 -1.03
N ALA A 189 15.51 -5.60 -0.04
CA ALA A 189 15.10 -5.68 1.36
C ALA A 189 14.35 -4.43 1.82
N GLY A 190 13.68 -3.75 0.87
CA GLY A 190 12.72 -2.67 1.10
C GLY A 190 11.65 -3.02 2.11
N SER A 191 11.24 -2.07 2.96
CA SER A 191 10.08 -2.17 3.87
C SER A 191 8.75 -2.45 3.15
N THR A 192 8.69 -2.15 1.85
CA THR A 192 7.57 -2.51 0.99
C THR A 192 8.05 -3.32 -0.20
N VAL A 193 7.15 -4.12 -0.74
CA VAL A 193 7.32 -4.75 -2.05
C VAL A 193 6.10 -4.41 -2.90
N MET A 194 6.37 -3.87 -4.08
CA MET A 194 5.39 -3.62 -5.13
C MET A 194 5.67 -4.57 -6.29
N ILE A 195 4.67 -5.36 -6.65
CA ILE A 195 4.74 -6.33 -7.74
C ILE A 195 3.74 -5.92 -8.81
N GLU A 196 4.25 -5.75 -10.02
CA GLU A 196 3.42 -5.67 -11.22
C GLU A 196 3.33 -7.06 -11.85
N ALA A 197 2.11 -7.48 -12.17
CA ALA A 197 1.84 -8.72 -12.85
C ALA A 197 0.87 -8.48 -14.03
N ARG A 198 0.88 -9.41 -15.00
CA ARG A 198 -0.04 -9.38 -16.14
C ARG A 198 -0.97 -10.59 -16.11
N ARG A 199 -2.18 -10.41 -16.62
CA ARG A 199 -3.05 -11.50 -17.06
C ARG A 199 -2.59 -11.93 -18.46
N PRO A 200 -2.04 -13.14 -18.64
CA PRO A 200 -1.61 -13.63 -19.95
C PRO A 200 -2.74 -13.68 -20.97
#